data_AF-A0A434V201-F1
#
_entry.id   AF-A0A434V201-F1
#
_cell.length_a   1.000
_cell.length_b   1.000
_cell.length_c   1.000
_cell.angle_alpha   90.00
_cell.angle_beta   90.00
_cell.angle_gamma   90.00
#
_symmetry.space_group_name_H-M   'P 1'
#
loop_
_entity.id
_entity.type
_entity.pdbx_description
1 polymer ?
#
loop_
_entity_poly.entity_id
_entity_poly.type
_entity_poly.pdbx_seq_one_letter_code
_entity_poly.pdbx_strand_id
1 'polypeptide(L)'
;MMLEGKVALVAGATRGAGRGIAVELGAAGATVYVTGRTTRTQQSPYGRPETIEETAELVTAQGGKGIAVQVDHLIADDVRA
;
A
#
# COMPACT_ATOMS: atom_id res chain seq x y z
N MET A 1 -3.36 5.85 -19.11
CA MET A 1 -4.47 5.77 -18.11
C MET A 1 -4.60 7.11 -17.35
N MET A 2 -5.66 7.35 -16.58
CA MET A 2 -5.96 8.68 -15.98
C MET A 2 -4.87 9.21 -15.03
N LEU A 3 -4.18 8.34 -14.29
CA LEU A 3 -3.16 8.70 -13.30
C LEU A 3 -1.75 8.26 -13.71
N GLU A 4 -1.54 8.01 -15.00
CA GLU A 4 -0.23 7.64 -15.51
C GLU A 4 0.83 8.71 -15.23
N GLY A 5 1.99 8.29 -14.74
CA GLY A 5 3.06 9.19 -14.29
C GLY A 5 2.79 9.92 -12.96
N LYS A 6 1.64 9.68 -12.31
CA LYS A 6 1.36 10.19 -10.96
C LYS A 6 1.80 9.21 -9.88
N VAL A 7 2.18 9.78 -8.75
CA VAL A 7 2.57 9.04 -7.55
C VAL A 7 1.51 9.29 -6.47
N ALA A 8 1.03 8.22 -5.85
CA ALA A 8 0.13 8.25 -4.72
C ALA A 8 0.73 7.50 -3.53
N LEU A 9 0.48 8.00 -2.33
CA LEU A 9 0.77 7.31 -1.08
C LEU A 9 -0.56 7.01 -0.38
N VAL A 10 -0.74 5.76 0.07
CA VAL A 10 -1.92 5.35 0.82
C VAL A 10 -1.49 4.88 2.21
N ALA A 11 -1.85 5.66 3.24
CA ALA A 11 -1.65 5.33 4.64
C ALA A 11 -2.67 4.27 5.09
N GLY A 12 -2.22 3.17 5.71
CA GLY A 12 -3.10 2.08 6.13
C GLY A 12 -3.61 1.21 4.99
N ALA A 13 -2.78 1.00 3.95
CA ALA A 13 -3.17 0.33 2.72
C ALA A 13 -3.19 -1.21 2.81
N THR A 14 -2.75 -1.80 3.92
CA THR A 14 -2.65 -3.27 4.06
C THR A 14 -3.96 -4.01 3.77
N ARG A 15 -5.11 -3.45 4.15
CA ARG A 15 -6.43 -4.10 4.10
C ARG A 15 -7.59 -3.09 4.05
N GLY A 16 -8.83 -3.60 3.96
CA GLY A 16 -10.05 -2.80 4.02
C GLY A 16 -10.12 -1.71 2.95
N ALA A 17 -10.65 -0.53 3.31
CA ALA A 17 -10.80 0.59 2.38
C ALA A 17 -9.45 1.07 1.82
N GLY A 18 -8.38 1.10 2.63
CA GLY A 18 -7.04 1.50 2.17
C GLY A 18 -6.52 0.61 1.05
N ARG A 19 -6.73 -0.71 1.16
CA ARG A 19 -6.41 -1.67 0.09
C ARG A 19 -7.23 -1.38 -1.17
N GLY A 20 -8.54 -1.22 -1.04
CA GLY A 20 -9.41 -0.91 -2.18
C GLY A 20 -8.98 0.36 -2.92
N ILE A 21 -8.71 1.44 -2.17
CA ILE A 21 -8.22 2.70 -2.74
C ILE A 21 -6.88 2.50 -3.46
N ALA A 22 -5.92 1.81 -2.85
CA ALA A 22 -4.63 1.55 -3.48
C ALA A 22 -4.78 0.80 -4.81
N VAL A 23 -5.61 -0.24 -4.83
CA VAL A 23 -5.86 -1.08 -6.01
C VAL A 23 -6.52 -0.28 -7.13
N GLU A 24 -7.52 0.55 -6.85
CA GLU A 24 -8.18 1.39 -7.85
C GLU A 24 -7.26 2.51 -8.38
N LEU A 25 -6.39 3.07 -7.53
CA LEU A 25 -5.33 3.98 -7.98
C LEU A 25 -4.35 3.27 -8.94
N GLY A 26 -4.05 2.00 -8.66
CA GLY A 26 -3.29 1.12 -9.55
C GLY A 26 -3.99 0.89 -10.89
N ALA A 27 -5.30 0.58 -10.86
CA ALA A 27 -6.12 0.42 -12.07
C ALA A 27 -6.17 1.70 -12.93
N ALA A 28 -6.04 2.87 -12.31
CA ALA A 28 -5.92 4.15 -13.00
C ALA A 28 -4.48 4.45 -13.52
N GLY A 29 -3.51 3.55 -13.31
CA GLY A 29 -2.14 3.62 -13.84
C GLY A 29 -1.13 4.36 -12.95
N ALA A 30 -1.44 4.61 -11.68
CA ALA A 30 -0.53 5.30 -10.77
C ALA A 30 0.62 4.41 -10.29
N THR A 31 1.72 5.06 -9.86
CA THR A 31 2.66 4.44 -8.89
C THR A 31 2.09 4.64 -7.49
N VAL A 32 1.89 3.57 -6.74
CA VAL A 32 1.24 3.61 -5.43
C VAL A 32 2.18 3.07 -4.35
N TYR A 33 2.52 3.92 -3.39
CA TYR A 33 3.18 3.52 -2.15
C TYR A 33 2.13 3.00 -1.17
N VAL A 34 2.20 1.68 -0.94
CA VAL A 34 1.32 0.93 -0.06
C VAL A 34 1.98 0.86 1.30
N THR A 35 1.48 1.65 2.25
CA THR A 35 2.10 1.76 3.58
C THR A 35 1.26 1.14 4.69
N GLY A 36 1.92 0.54 5.66
CA GLY A 36 1.31 -0.08 6.83
C GLY A 36 2.30 -0.93 7.61
N ARG A 37 1.82 -1.50 8.73
CA ARG A 37 2.68 -2.22 9.69
C ARG A 37 2.85 -3.71 9.40
N THR A 38 1.83 -4.32 8.80
CA THR A 38 1.81 -5.78 8.58
C THR A 38 2.53 -6.12 7.29
N THR A 39 3.59 -6.91 7.42
CA THR A 39 4.42 -7.43 6.32
C THR A 39 4.39 -8.95 6.32
N ARG A 40 5.05 -9.58 5.36
CA ARG A 40 5.24 -11.05 5.37
C ARG A 40 6.02 -11.56 6.58
N THR A 41 6.87 -10.73 7.18
CA THR A 41 7.72 -11.08 8.33
C THR A 41 7.22 -10.50 9.65
N GLN A 42 6.30 -9.54 9.62
CA GLN A 42 5.72 -8.92 10.80
C GLN A 42 4.19 -8.97 10.75
N GLN A 43 3.62 -9.93 11.46
CA GLN A 43 2.18 -10.16 11.47
C GLN A 43 1.40 -9.09 12.23
N SER A 44 0.11 -8.97 11.89
CA SER A 44 -0.82 -8.11 12.60
C SER A 44 -1.00 -8.57 14.06
N PRO A 45 -1.05 -7.66 15.05
CA PRO A 45 -1.44 -7.97 16.42
C PRO A 45 -2.83 -8.61 16.54
N TYR A 46 -3.69 -8.42 15.52
CA TYR A 46 -5.03 -8.99 15.45
C TYR A 46 -5.09 -10.30 14.66
N GLY A 47 -3.96 -10.92 14.33
CA GLY A 47 -3.90 -12.20 13.58
C GLY A 47 -4.43 -12.11 12.15
N ARG A 48 -4.49 -10.92 11.57
CA ARG A 48 -4.95 -10.70 10.19
C ARG A 48 -3.87 -11.10 9.18
N PRO A 49 -4.19 -11.91 8.16
CA PRO A 49 -3.21 -12.44 7.22
C PRO A 49 -2.74 -11.41 6.19
N GLU A 50 -3.52 -10.37 5.92
CA GLU A 50 -3.22 -9.41 4.86
C GLU A 50 -1.93 -8.63 5.10
N THR A 51 -1.11 -8.51 4.06
CA THR A 51 0.17 -7.77 4.07
C THR A 51 0.17 -6.57 3.11
N ILE A 52 1.14 -5.67 3.30
CA ILE A 52 1.38 -4.56 2.36
C ILE A 52 1.93 -5.06 1.02
N GLU A 53 2.73 -6.13 1.02
CA GLU A 53 3.31 -6.73 -0.18
C GLU A 53 2.22 -7.30 -1.08
N GLU A 54 1.27 -8.06 -0.52
CA GLU A 54 0.10 -8.54 -1.27
C GLU A 54 -0.71 -7.39 -1.88
N THR A 55 -0.87 -6.29 -1.15
CA THR A 55 -1.60 -5.14 -1.69
C THR A 55 -0.82 -4.46 -2.81
N ALA A 56 0.50 -4.31 -2.69
CA ALA A 56 1.35 -3.80 -3.77
C ALA A 56 1.32 -4.73 -5.02
N GLU A 57 1.25 -6.03 -4.82
CA GLU A 57 1.05 -7.01 -5.90
C GLU A 57 -0.31 -6.82 -6.58
N LEU A 58 -1.39 -6.59 -5.82
CA LEU A 58 -2.70 -6.27 -6.38
C LEU A 58 -2.70 -4.97 -7.18
N VAL A 59 -2.05 -3.90 -6.68
CA VAL A 59 -1.86 -2.64 -7.43
C VAL A 59 -1.18 -2.91 -8.76
N THR A 60 -0.11 -3.72 -8.74
CA THR A 60 0.68 -4.04 -9.93
C THR A 60 -0.13 -4.88 -10.91
N ALA A 61 -0.92 -5.84 -10.41
CA ALA A 61 -1.82 -6.67 -11.22
C ALA A 61 -2.93 -5.87 -11.92
N GLN A 62 -3.34 -4.72 -11.37
CA GLN A 62 -4.32 -3.83 -12.01
C GLN A 62 -3.72 -2.86 -13.04
N GLY A 63 -2.40 -2.90 -13.29
CA GLY A 63 -1.74 -2.06 -14.30
C GLY A 63 -1.03 -0.83 -13.74
N GLY A 64 -1.02 -0.65 -12.41
CA GLY A 64 -0.19 0.36 -11.75
C GLY A 64 1.20 -0.17 -11.38
N LYS A 65 1.92 0.59 -10.58
CA LYS A 65 3.17 0.14 -9.92
C LYS A 65 2.99 0.18 -8.41
N GLY A 66 2.83 -0.98 -7.78
CA GLY A 66 2.76 -1.07 -6.32
C GLY A 66 4.15 -1.11 -5.68
N ILE A 67 4.33 -0.31 -4.62
CA ILE A 67 5.56 -0.29 -3.81
C ILE A 67 5.15 -0.46 -2.35
N ALA A 68 5.46 -1.61 -1.77
CA ALA A 68 5.24 -1.86 -0.36
C ALA A 68 6.31 -1.15 0.48
N VAL A 69 5.90 -0.36 1.47
CA VAL A 69 6.81 0.25 2.45
C VAL A 69 6.25 0.02 3.84
N GLN A 70 7.03 -0.65 4.68
CA GLN A 70 6.65 -0.85 6.07
C GLN A 70 6.76 0.49 6.80
N VAL A 71 5.65 0.93 7.40
CA VAL A 71 5.53 2.22 8.10
C VAL A 71 4.61 2.03 9.29
N ASP A 72 5.08 2.38 10.49
CA ASP A 72 4.20 2.71 11.59
C ASP A 72 3.92 4.21 11.61
N HIS A 73 2.72 4.62 11.17
CA HIS A 73 2.30 6.02 11.12
C HIS A 73 2.17 6.68 12.52
N LEU A 74 2.39 5.94 13.60
CA LEU A 74 2.53 6.47 14.96
C LEU A 74 3.98 6.89 15.31
N ILE A 75 4.97 6.47 14.52
CA ILE A 75 6.40 6.76 14.72
C ILE A 75 6.81 7.89 13.76
N ALA A 76 7.21 9.04 14.30
CA ALA A 76 7.53 10.22 13.50
C ALA A 76 8.70 10.00 12.51
N ASP A 77 9.69 9.19 12.90
CA ASP A 77 10.83 8.87 12.04
C ASP A 77 10.44 8.01 10.82
N ASP A 78 9.41 7.17 10.93
CA ASP A 78 8.92 6.33 9.83
C ASP A 78 8.22 7.15 8.73
N VAL A 79 7.78 8.39 9.03
CA VAL A 79 7.03 9.27 8.12
C VAL A 79 7.79 10.55 7.74
N ARG A 80 9.07 10.62 8.09
CA ARG A 80 9.90 11.79 7.82
C ARG A 80 10.18 11.98 6.31
N ALA A 81 10.26 13.24 5.89
CA ALA A 81 10.63 13.65 4.53
C ALA A 81 12.14 13.65 4.29
#